data_AF-A0A198UIE2-F1
#
_entry.id   AF-A0A198UIE2-F1
#
_cell.length_a   1.000
_cell.length_b   1.000
_cell.length_c   1.000
_cell.angle_alpha   90.00
_cell.angle_beta   90.00
_cell.angle_gamma   90.00
#
_symmetry.space_group_name_H-M   'P 1'
#
loop_
_entity.id
_entity.type
_entity.pdbx_description
1 polymer ?
#
loop_
_entity_poly.entity_id
_entity_poly.type
_entity_poly.pdbx_seq_one_letter_code
_entity_poly.pdbx_strand_id
1 'polypeptide(L)' 'MQQEGAQLLTWFAMANKLRRDWREYMEGYTQLFYEINTEYSPLIDSYNAVKNAK' A
#
# COMPACT_ATOMS: atom_id res chain seq x y z
N MET A 1 -24.10 -6.90 9.10
CA MET A 1 -23.04 -7.59 8.33
C MET A 1 -22.11 -8.42 9.21
N GLN A 2 -21.76 -8.00 10.43
CA GLN A 2 -20.85 -8.77 11.31
C GLN A 2 -21.45 -10.04 11.97
N GLN A 3 -22.78 -10.17 12.05
CA GLN A 3 -23.46 -11.27 12.76
C GLN A 3 -23.31 -12.66 12.12
N GLU A 4 -22.92 -12.74 10.85
CA GLU A 4 -22.91 -13.99 10.06
C GLU A 4 -21.48 -14.44 9.70
N GLY A 5 -20.48 -14.07 10.51
CA GLY A 5 -19.07 -14.46 10.29
C GLY A 5 -18.36 -13.69 9.17
N ALA A 6 -19.01 -12.68 8.57
CA ALA A 6 -18.35 -11.82 7.58
C ALA A 6 -17.24 -10.98 8.23
N GLN A 7 -16.04 -11.02 7.64
CA GLN A 7 -14.93 -10.17 8.06
C GLN A 7 -15.09 -8.77 7.47
N LEU A 8 -15.25 -7.77 8.33
CA LEU A 8 -15.16 -6.37 7.92
C LEU A 8 -13.69 -6.02 7.66
N LEU A 9 -13.39 -5.66 6.41
CA LEU A 9 -12.05 -5.30 5.97
C LEU A 9 -12.11 -3.97 5.23
N THR A 10 -11.04 -3.20 5.35
CA THR A 10 -10.79 -2.04 4.48
C THR A 10 -10.11 -2.51 3.21
N TRP A 11 -10.16 -1.68 2.16
CA TRP A 11 -9.44 -1.97 0.91
C TRP A 11 -7.95 -2.20 1.17
N PHE A 12 -7.35 -1.41 2.07
CA PHE A 12 -5.94 -1.51 2.44
C PHE A 12 -5.62 -2.84 3.10
N ALA A 13 -6.44 -3.27 4.07
CA ALA A 13 -6.27 -4.57 4.72
C ALA A 13 -6.43 -5.73 3.72
N MET A 14 -7.40 -5.63 2.79
CA MET A 14 -7.59 -6.63 1.74
C MET A 14 -6.40 -6.71 0.79
N ALA A 15 -5.87 -5.57 0.34
CA ALA A 15 -4.70 -5.50 -0.53
C ALA A 15 -3.49 -6.21 0.10
N ASN A 16 -3.20 -5.92 1.38
CA ASN A 16 -2.09 -6.56 2.10
C ASN A 16 -2.32 -8.05 2.34
N LYS A 17 -3.58 -8.45 2.60
CA LYS A 17 -3.94 -9.85 2.82
C LYS A 17 -3.87 -10.69 1.53
N LEU A 18 -4.10 -10.10 0.37
CA LEU A 18 -3.92 -10.79 -0.92
C LEU A 18 -2.45 -10.85 -1.31
N ARG A 19 -1.74 -9.72 -1.16
CA ARG A 19 -0.36 -9.56 -1.62
C ARG A 19 0.64 -10.40 -0.82
N ARG A 20 0.48 -10.47 0.52
CA ARG A 20 1.33 -11.20 1.48
C ARG A 20 2.81 -10.81 1.54
N ASP A 21 3.50 -10.81 0.40
CA ASP A 21 4.91 -10.47 0.26
C ASP A 21 5.09 -9.26 -0.66
N TRP A 22 5.75 -8.25 -0.13
CA TRP A 22 6.09 -7.02 -0.86
C TRP A 22 7.07 -7.27 -2.00
N ARG A 23 7.99 -8.22 -1.82
CA ARG A 23 9.13 -8.47 -2.71
C ARG A 23 8.71 -9.01 -4.08
N GLU A 24 7.55 -9.65 -4.17
CA GLU A 24 7.07 -10.24 -5.41
C GLU A 24 6.79 -9.20 -6.52
N TYR A 25 6.40 -7.97 -6.16
CA TYR A 25 6.14 -6.88 -7.14
C TYR A 25 6.10 -5.49 -6.50
N MET A 26 7.21 -5.08 -5.89
CA MET A 26 7.29 -3.87 -5.07
C MET A 26 6.82 -2.60 -5.81
N GLU A 27 7.13 -2.46 -7.09
CA GLU A 27 6.84 -1.26 -7.88
C GLU A 27 5.34 -1.01 -8.02
N GLY A 28 4.56 -1.97 -8.54
CA GLY A 28 3.12 -1.77 -8.71
C GLY A 28 2.35 -1.67 -7.40
N TYR A 29 2.86 -2.26 -6.32
CA TYR A 29 2.24 -2.10 -5.00
C TYR A 29 2.55 -0.75 -4.36
N THR A 30 3.75 -0.22 -4.61
CA THR A 30 4.10 1.15 -4.24
C THR A 30 3.24 2.15 -5.03
N GLN A 31 3.02 1.91 -6.33
CA GLN A 31 2.13 2.73 -7.17
C GLN A 31 0.69 2.72 -6.65
N LEU A 32 0.14 1.56 -6.28
CA LEU A 32 -1.19 1.43 -5.70
C LEU A 32 -1.36 2.32 -4.46
N PHE A 33 -0.35 2.37 -3.60
CA PHE A 33 -0.39 3.18 -2.38
C PHE A 33 -0.18 4.66 -2.66
N TYR A 34 0.67 4.98 -3.62
CA TYR A 34 0.89 6.36 -4.08
C TYR A 34 -0.37 6.99 -4.65
N GLU A 35 -1.16 6.24 -5.43
CA GLU A 35 -2.35 6.77 -6.11
C GLU A 35 -3.58 6.90 -5.18
N ILE A 36 -3.77 5.95 -4.25
CA ILE A 36 -5.00 5.89 -3.46
C ILE A 36 -4.87 6.63 -2.12
N ASN A 37 -3.68 6.66 -1.50
CA ASN A 37 -3.50 7.25 -0.18
C ASN A 37 -2.73 8.58 -0.27
N THR A 38 -3.39 9.67 0.10
CA THR A 38 -2.79 11.02 0.18
C THR A 38 -1.62 11.12 1.17
N GLU A 39 -1.54 10.21 2.15
CA GLU A 39 -0.46 10.16 3.13
C GLU A 39 0.79 9.41 2.62
N TYR A 40 0.64 8.49 1.65
CA TYR A 40 1.77 7.69 1.16
C TYR A 40 2.57 8.41 0.08
N SER A 41 1.92 9.22 -0.77
CA SER A 41 2.60 9.98 -1.82
C SER A 41 3.78 10.83 -1.31
N PRO A 42 3.61 11.70 -0.28
CA PRO A 42 4.72 12.54 0.21
C PRO A 42 5.87 11.74 0.84
N LEU A 43 5.60 10.55 1.41
CA LEU A 43 6.65 9.68 1.95
C LEU A 43 7.52 9.10 0.84
N ILE A 44 6.89 8.63 -0.25
CA ILE A 44 7.56 8.07 -1.42
C ILE A 44 8.38 9.17 -2.11
N ASP A 45 7.80 10.37 -2.27
CA ASP A 45 8.49 11.51 -2.88
C ASP A 45 9.74 11.92 -2.07
N SER A 46 9.60 12.03 -0.75
CA SER A 46 10.71 12.38 0.14
C SER A 46 11.82 11.34 0.11
N TYR A 47 11.46 10.04 0.11
CA TYR A 47 12.44 8.96 -0.01
C TYR A 47 13.18 9.01 -1.35
N ASN A 48 12.45 9.17 -2.47
CA ASN A 48 13.03 9.22 -3.80
C ASN A 48 13.94 10.44 -3.96
N ALA A 49 13.57 11.61 -3.43
CA ALA A 49 14.41 12.80 -3.44
C ALA A 49 15.77 12.56 -2.75
N VAL A 50 15.77 11.93 -1.57
CA VAL A 50 17.00 11.60 -0.84
C VAL A 50 17.80 10.50 -1.55
N LYS A 51 17.13 9.48 -2.08
CA LYS A 51 17.78 8.37 -2.79
C LYS A 51 18.48 8.84 -4.07
N ASN A 52 17.85 9.74 -4.82
CA ASN A 52 18.39 10.26 -6.09
C ASN A 52 19.46 11.34 -5.90
N ALA A 53 19.57 11.92 -4.71
CA ALA A 53 20.61 12.90 -4.37
C ALA A 53 21.93 12.26 -3.91
N LYS A 54 21.93 10.93 -3.67
CA LYS A 54 23.12 10.13 -3.36
C LYS A 54 23.69 9.51 -4.63
#